data_AF-A0A4U3A957-F1
#
_entry.id   AF-A0A4U3A957-F1
#
_cell.length_a   1.000
_cell.length_b   1.000
_cell.length_c   1.000
_cell.angle_alpha   90.00
_cell.angle_beta   90.00
_cell.angle_gamma   90.00
#
_symmetry.space_group_name_H-M   'P 1'
#
loop_
_entity.id
_entity.type
_entity.pdbx_description
1 polymer ?
#
loop_
_entity_poly.entity_id
_entity_poly.type
_entity_poly.pdbx_seq_one_letter_code
_entity_poly.pdbx_strand_id
1 'polypeptide(L)'
;MKNHTRSSKGQLLQTNKKWSHLKQKQRETISNWLREAYIEKIKVHNRRLKPKEHEDVLIQVMLKIHEHEIWIPEYEVEKYYKGKINKWYNKHNSLNLKNDSGGTI
;
A
#
# COMPACT_ATOMS: atom_id res chain seq x y z
N MET A 1 -10.61 -5.36 27.93
CA MET A 1 -10.88 -6.13 26.69
C MET A 1 -9.59 -6.80 26.23
N LYS A 2 -9.65 -8.06 25.75
CA LYS A 2 -8.46 -8.81 25.31
C LYS A 2 -8.11 -8.39 23.87
N ASN A 3 -6.96 -7.75 23.69
CA ASN A 3 -6.48 -7.28 22.38
C ASN A 3 -5.59 -8.31 21.66
N HIS A 4 -5.84 -9.62 21.87
CA HIS A 4 -4.98 -10.68 21.35
C HIS A 4 -5.82 -11.86 20.87
N THR A 5 -5.54 -12.37 19.65
CA THR A 5 -6.05 -13.63 19.12
C THR A 5 -4.92 -14.64 19.00
N ARG A 6 -5.24 -15.93 19.00
CA ARG A 6 -4.22 -16.98 18.78
C ARG A 6 -4.17 -17.29 17.29
N SER A 7 -2.98 -17.22 16.69
CA SER A 7 -2.78 -17.69 15.32
C SER A 7 -2.95 -19.20 15.24
N SER A 8 -3.16 -19.73 14.03
CA SER A 8 -3.18 -21.18 13.76
C SER A 8 -1.89 -21.90 14.19
N LYS A 9 -0.78 -21.15 14.33
CA LYS A 9 0.52 -21.62 14.81
C LYS A 9 0.72 -21.44 16.33
N GLY A 10 -0.31 -21.03 17.07
CA GLY A 10 -0.27 -20.90 18.53
C GLY A 10 0.27 -19.57 19.06
N GLN A 11 0.67 -18.63 18.19
CA GLN A 11 1.23 -17.32 18.58
C GLN A 11 0.14 -16.32 18.96
N LEU A 12 0.40 -15.45 19.94
CA LEU A 12 -0.50 -14.35 20.31
C LEU A 12 -0.36 -13.18 19.34
N LEU A 13 -1.39 -12.93 18.53
CA LEU A 13 -1.49 -11.83 17.58
C LEU A 13 -2.25 -10.67 18.21
N GLN A 14 -1.65 -9.48 18.27
CA GLN A 14 -2.33 -8.27 18.73
C GLN A 14 -3.42 -7.83 17.74
N THR A 15 -4.68 -7.83 18.16
CA THR A 15 -5.81 -7.41 17.30
C THR A 15 -5.86 -5.90 17.08
N ASN A 16 -5.24 -5.11 17.96
CA ASN A 16 -5.16 -3.65 17.90
C ASN A 16 -3.83 -3.13 17.32
N LYS A 17 -3.15 -3.95 16.51
CA LYS A 17 -1.82 -3.61 16.01
C LYS A 17 -1.88 -2.42 15.06
N LYS A 18 -1.22 -1.32 15.43
CA LYS A 18 -1.16 -0.09 14.63
C LYS A 18 -0.04 -0.15 13.59
N TRP A 19 -0.17 0.63 12.52
CA TRP A 19 0.90 0.82 11.54
C TRP A 19 2.24 1.18 12.19
N SER A 20 2.23 2.02 13.23
CA SER A 20 3.43 2.42 13.98
C SER A 20 4.12 1.28 14.72
N HIS A 21 3.42 0.17 15.01
CA HIS A 21 3.98 -1.00 15.66
C HIS A 21 4.67 -1.97 14.68
N LEU A 22 4.59 -1.72 13.38
CA LEU A 22 5.35 -2.48 12.38
C LEU A 22 6.83 -2.10 12.42
N LYS A 23 7.70 -3.08 12.20
CA LYS A 23 9.14 -2.82 11.99
C LYS A 23 9.33 -1.88 10.80
N GLN A 24 10.35 -1.04 10.84
CA GLN A 24 10.64 -0.10 9.74
C GLN A 24 10.70 -0.80 8.38
N LYS A 25 11.46 -1.90 8.29
CA LYS A 25 11.57 -2.71 7.07
C LYS A 25 10.21 -3.21 6.57
N GLN A 26 9.31 -3.63 7.47
CA GLN A 26 7.95 -4.06 7.09
C GLN A 26 7.13 -2.89 6.52
N ARG A 27 7.20 -1.71 7.15
CA ARG A 27 6.50 -0.51 6.66
C ARG A 27 7.01 -0.09 5.29
N GLU A 28 8.32 -0.14 5.07
CA GLU A 28 8.94 0.17 3.78
C GLU A 28 8.52 -0.83 2.71
N THR A 29 8.57 -2.13 3.01
CA THR A 29 8.12 -3.19 2.10
C THR A 29 6.65 -3.00 1.71
N ILE A 30 5.74 -2.82 2.67
CA ILE A 30 4.31 -2.59 2.38
C ILE A 30 4.10 -1.31 1.58
N SER A 31 4.80 -0.23 1.95
CA SER A 31 4.74 1.04 1.21
C SER A 31 5.19 0.87 -0.24
N ASN A 32 6.21 0.06 -0.50
CA ASN A 32 6.70 -0.19 -1.85
C ASN A 32 5.68 -0.98 -2.66
N TRP A 33 5.13 -2.07 -2.11
CA TRP A 33 4.09 -2.85 -2.78
C TRP A 33 2.84 -2.03 -3.13
N LEU A 34 2.36 -1.20 -2.19
CA LEU A 34 1.21 -0.29 -2.44
C LEU A 34 1.52 0.70 -3.55
N ARG A 35 2.72 1.28 -3.54
CA ARG A 35 3.14 2.25 -4.55
C ARG A 35 3.25 1.59 -5.91
N GLU A 36 3.90 0.44 -6.01
CA GLU A 36 4.09 -0.30 -7.27
C GLU A 36 2.74 -0.67 -7.89
N ALA A 37 1.88 -1.35 -7.14
CA ALA A 37 0.55 -1.75 -7.60
C ALA A 37 -0.31 -0.54 -8.04
N TYR A 38 -0.24 0.57 -7.28
CA TYR A 38 -0.91 1.81 -7.67
C TYR A 38 -0.36 2.39 -8.98
N ILE A 39 0.96 2.50 -9.10
CA ILE A 39 1.62 3.07 -10.28
C ILE A 39 1.36 2.21 -11.53
N GLU A 40 1.33 0.88 -11.40
CA GLU A 40 0.99 -0.03 -12.50
C GLU A 40 -0.43 0.23 -13.01
N LYS A 41 -1.42 0.30 -12.10
CA LYS A 41 -2.82 0.57 -12.47
C LYS A 41 -3.00 1.94 -13.12
N ILE A 42 -2.36 3.01 -12.61
CA ILE A 42 -2.50 4.34 -13.25
C ILE A 42 -1.82 4.39 -14.62
N LYS A 43 -0.72 3.66 -14.84
CA LYS A 43 -0.06 3.60 -16.16
C LYS A 43 -0.96 2.96 -17.21
N VAL A 44 -1.70 1.91 -16.84
CA VAL A 44 -2.65 1.23 -17.73
C VAL A 44 -3.81 2.13 -18.12
N HIS A 45 -4.36 2.89 -17.17
CA HIS A 45 -5.54 3.72 -17.42
C HIS A 45 -5.22 5.16 -17.83
N ASN A 46 -3.99 5.62 -17.63
CA ASN A 46 -3.54 7.01 -17.80
C ASN A 46 -4.42 8.05 -17.08
N ARG A 47 -5.00 7.67 -15.93
CA ARG A 47 -5.87 8.54 -15.10
C ARG A 47 -5.78 8.13 -13.63
N ARG A 48 -6.41 8.92 -12.75
CA ARG A 48 -6.68 8.51 -11.36
C ARG A 48 -7.55 7.26 -11.32
N LEU A 49 -7.29 6.42 -10.32
CA LEU A 49 -8.07 5.21 -10.08
C LEU A 49 -9.46 5.53 -9.52
N LYS A 50 -10.42 4.68 -9.86
CA LYS A 50 -11.78 4.61 -9.30
C LYS A 50 -11.75 3.87 -7.95
N PRO A 51 -12.78 4.02 -7.10
CA PRO A 51 -12.86 3.32 -5.81
C PRO A 51 -12.61 1.81 -5.91
N LYS A 52 -13.25 1.13 -6.88
CA LYS A 52 -13.05 -0.31 -7.11
C LYS A 52 -11.61 -0.68 -7.50
N GLU A 53 -10.94 0.17 -8.27
CA GLU A 53 -9.54 -0.06 -8.67
C GLU A 53 -8.58 0.16 -7.47
N HIS A 54 -8.97 0.98 -6.49
CA HIS A 54 -8.24 1.11 -5.23
C HIS A 54 -8.42 -0.12 -4.33
N GLU A 55 -9.62 -0.70 -4.29
CA GLU A 55 -9.88 -1.95 -3.57
C GLU A 55 -9.02 -3.10 -4.13
N ASP A 56 -8.91 -3.22 -5.45
CA ASP A 56 -8.04 -4.22 -6.09
C ASP A 56 -6.57 -4.09 -5.62
N VAL A 57 -6.05 -2.86 -5.53
CA VAL A 57 -4.67 -2.59 -5.06
C VAL A 57 -4.52 -3.03 -3.60
N LEU A 58 -5.51 -2.74 -2.76
CA LEU A 58 -5.48 -3.13 -1.35
C LEU A 58 -5.54 -4.65 -1.20
N ILE A 59 -6.45 -5.34 -1.90
CA ILE A 59 -6.58 -6.80 -1.88
C ILE A 59 -5.25 -7.46 -2.29
N GLN A 60 -4.66 -7.02 -3.40
CA GLN A 60 -3.38 -7.56 -3.88
C GLN A 60 -2.27 -7.42 -2.84
N VAL A 61 -2.18 -6.27 -2.17
CA VAL A 61 -1.14 -6.04 -1.16
C VAL A 61 -1.44 -6.77 0.15
N MET A 62 -2.70 -6.89 0.55
CA MET A 62 -3.10 -7.65 1.73
C MET A 62 -2.74 -9.14 1.58
N LEU A 63 -2.89 -9.72 0.38
CA LEU A 63 -2.42 -11.08 0.10
C LEU A 63 -0.91 -11.21 0.33
N LYS A 64 -0.09 -10.30 -0.22
CA LYS A 64 1.38 -10.28 -0.02
C LYS A 64 1.76 -10.12 1.47
N ILE A 65 1.03 -9.29 2.20
CA ILE A 65 1.20 -9.09 3.65
C ILE A 65 0.98 -10.40 4.40
N HIS A 66 -0.07 -11.14 4.06
CA HIS A 66 -0.38 -12.44 4.67
C HIS A 66 0.66 -13.50 4.31
N GLU A 67 1.11 -13.56 3.06
CA GLU A 67 2.18 -14.47 2.60
C GLU A 67 3.50 -14.24 3.35
N HIS A 68 3.80 -12.99 3.70
CA HIS A 68 5.00 -12.63 4.47
C HIS A 68 4.79 -12.71 5.99
N GLU A 69 3.67 -13.29 6.44
CA GLU A 69 3.29 -13.46 7.84
C GLU A 69 3.30 -12.15 8.65
N ILE A 70 3.02 -11.03 7.98
CA ILE A 70 2.95 -9.72 8.63
C ILE A 70 1.52 -9.50 9.12
N TRP A 71 1.29 -9.71 10.41
CA TRP A 71 -0.01 -9.36 10.99
C TRP A 71 -0.17 -7.83 11.11
N ILE A 72 -1.20 -7.28 10.46
CA ILE A 72 -1.69 -5.90 10.60
C ILE A 72 -3.18 -5.85 10.19
N PRO A 73 -4.04 -5.09 10.89
CA PRO A 73 -5.42 -4.89 10.45
C PRO A 73 -5.50 -4.17 9.09
N GLU A 74 -6.40 -4.61 8.24
CA GLU A 74 -6.59 -4.06 6.89
C GLU A 74 -6.88 -2.54 6.92
N TYR A 75 -7.69 -2.07 7.87
CA TYR A 75 -8.03 -0.66 7.99
C TYR A 75 -6.79 0.24 8.25
N GLU A 76 -5.72 -0.28 8.87
CA GLU A 76 -4.47 0.46 9.07
C GLU A 76 -3.72 0.63 7.75
N VAL A 77 -3.72 -0.41 6.91
CA VAL A 77 -3.12 -0.40 5.58
C VAL A 77 -3.89 0.54 4.65
N GLU A 78 -5.22 0.45 4.67
CA GLU A 78 -6.11 1.33 3.91
C GLU A 78 -5.92 2.81 4.32
N LYS A 79 -5.89 3.09 5.62
CA LYS A 79 -5.66 4.45 6.14
C LYS A 79 -4.31 5.00 5.68
N TYR A 80 -3.25 4.20 5.76
CA TYR A 80 -1.94 4.58 5.26
C TYR A 80 -1.98 4.86 3.75
N TYR A 81 -2.58 3.96 2.98
CA TYR A 81 -2.70 4.05 1.54
C TYR A 81 -3.41 5.34 1.10
N LYS A 82 -4.59 5.63 1.67
CA LYS A 82 -5.36 6.86 1.39
C LYS A 82 -4.54 8.12 1.59
N GLY A 83 -3.71 8.16 2.64
CA GLY A 83 -2.79 9.28 2.90
C GLY A 83 -1.64 9.42 1.90
N LYS A 84 -1.34 8.40 1.09
CA LYS A 84 -0.22 8.40 0.14
C LYS A 84 -0.63 8.59 -1.32
N ILE A 85 -1.85 8.25 -1.72
CA ILE A 85 -2.35 8.32 -3.11
C ILE A 85 -1.99 9.65 -3.78
N ASN A 86 -2.36 10.78 -3.16
CA ASN A 86 -2.10 12.11 -3.73
C ASN A 86 -0.61 12.39 -3.95
N LYS A 87 0.24 11.99 -2.99
CA LYS A 87 1.70 12.16 -3.11
C LYS A 87 2.25 11.32 -4.26
N TRP A 88 1.82 10.07 -4.39
CA TRP A 88 2.29 9.19 -5.46
C TRP A 88 1.81 9.63 -6.83
N TYR A 89 0.54 10.04 -6.94
CA TYR A 89 -0.03 10.58 -8.17
C TYR A 89 0.73 11.83 -8.66
N ASN A 90 0.89 12.82 -7.79
CA ASN A 90 1.58 14.06 -8.15
C ASN A 90 3.05 13.81 -8.53
N LYS A 91 3.73 12.88 -7.84
CA LYS A 91 5.10 12.47 -8.18
C LYS A 91 5.16 11.75 -9.53
N HIS A 92 4.19 10.91 -9.86
CA HIS A 92 4.12 10.25 -11.16
C HIS A 92 3.91 11.26 -12.29
N ASN A 93 2.95 12.17 -12.14
CA ASN A 93 2.66 13.18 -13.15
C ASN A 93 3.83 14.16 -13.35
N SER A 94 4.50 14.58 -12.28
CA SER A 94 5.66 15.48 -12.42
C SER A 94 6.86 14.82 -13.09
N LEU A 95 7.06 13.51 -12.89
CA LEU A 95 8.07 12.75 -13.62
C LEU A 95 7.70 12.61 -15.10
N ASN A 96 6.43 12.30 -15.41
CA ASN A 96 5.98 12.20 -16.80
C ASN A 96 6.11 13.54 -17.54
N LEU A 97 5.73 14.67 -16.93
CA LEU A 97 5.85 16.00 -17.53
C LEU A 97 7.31 16.38 -17.84
N LYS A 98 8.25 16.02 -16.95
CA LYS A 98 9.68 16.26 -17.16
C LYS A 98 10.26 15.42 -18.29
N ASN A 99 9.79 14.19 -18.46
CA ASN A 99 10.23 13.30 -19.54
C ASN A 99 9.76 13.81 -20.91
N ASP A 100 8.58 14.43 -20.98
CA ASP A 100 8.03 15.01 -22.22
C ASP A 100 8.74 16.31 -22.64
N SER A 101 9.20 17.10 -21.66
CA SER A 101 9.86 18.40 -21.91
C SER A 101 11.35 18.29 -22.24
N GLY A 102 11.95 17.10 -22.12
CA GLY A 102 13.37 16.84 -22.37
C GLY A 102 13.70 16.40 -23.79
N GLY A 103 12.70 16.35 -24.68
CA GLY A 103 12.82 15.93 -26.07
C GLY A 103 12.68 17.09 -27.06
N THR A 104 13.50 18.13 -26.91
CA THR A 104 13.69 19.12 -27.97
C THR A 104 15.20 19.22 -28.24
N ILE A 105 15.66 18.44 -29.22
CA ILE A 105 16.91 18.68 -29.96
C ILE A 105 16.69 19.82 -30.96
#